data_AF-X1I7K5-F1
#
_entry.id   AF-X1I7K5-F1
#
_cell.length_a   1.000
_cell.length_b   1.000
_cell.length_c   1.000
_cell.angle_alpha   90.00
_cell.angle_beta   90.00
_cell.angle_gamma   90.00
#
_symmetry.space_group_name_H-M   'P 1'
#
loop_
_entity.id
_entity.type
_entity.pdbx_description
1 polymer ?
#
loop_
_entity_poly.entity_id
_entity_poly.type
_entity_poly.pdbx_seq_one_letter_code
_entity_poly.pdbx_strand_id
1 'polypeptide(L)'
;MDAATQAGVYINSVCGGDGICGKCRLILKEGAVKVEPTTLLTRDEIKKGYLLACQTKAEGDIVVEVPPESREEKGKILVDKDARRFRGLYAPLKGKVYFKYDPLVQKMYLSPL
;
A
#
# COMPACT_ATOMS: atom_id res chain seq x y z
N MET A 1 -12.36 -10.48 2.98
CA MET A 1 -11.15 -10.01 3.69
C MET A 1 -11.02 -10.61 5.10
N ASP A 2 -12.13 -10.84 5.81
CA ASP A 2 -12.12 -11.30 7.21
C ASP A 2 -11.31 -12.57 7.45
N ALA A 3 -11.41 -13.55 6.55
CA ALA A 3 -10.65 -14.80 6.64
C ALA A 3 -9.13 -14.57 6.60
N ALA A 4 -8.64 -13.65 5.75
CA ALA A 4 -7.23 -13.32 5.68
C ALA A 4 -6.75 -12.63 6.97
N THR A 5 -7.56 -11.71 7.52
CA THR A 5 -7.27 -11.04 8.79
C THR A 5 -7.20 -12.02 9.96
N GLN A 6 -8.13 -12.99 10.03
CA GLN A 6 -8.11 -14.05 11.04
C GLN A 6 -6.89 -14.96 10.92
N ALA A 7 -6.41 -15.19 9.69
CA ALA A 7 -5.17 -15.93 9.42
C ALA A 7 -3.89 -15.10 9.66
N GLY A 8 -4.00 -13.84 10.07
CA GLY A 8 -2.84 -12.94 10.25
C GLY A 8 -2.19 -12.51 8.94
N VAL A 9 -2.90 -12.65 7.82
CA VAL A 9 -2.45 -12.27 6.47
C VAL A 9 -3.01 -10.89 6.15
N TYR A 10 -2.11 -9.90 6.12
CA TYR A 10 -2.47 -8.52 5.79
C TYR A 10 -2.38 -8.28 4.28
N ILE A 11 -3.50 -7.84 3.70
CA ILE A 11 -3.65 -7.51 2.29
C ILE A 11 -3.91 -6.01 2.18
N ASN A 12 -3.25 -5.36 1.24
CA ASN A 12 -3.39 -3.92 1.03
C ASN A 12 -4.83 -3.52 0.69
N SER A 13 -5.45 -2.68 1.51
CA SER A 13 -6.85 -2.25 1.33
C SER A 13 -7.06 -0.75 1.62
N VAL A 14 -6.52 0.10 0.75
CA VAL A 14 -6.55 1.56 0.93
C VAL A 14 -7.97 2.15 0.89
N CYS A 15 -8.89 1.56 0.13
CA CYS A 15 -10.28 2.03 0.04
C CYS A 15 -11.22 1.39 1.07
N GLY A 16 -10.71 0.72 2.10
CA GLY A 16 -11.55 0.11 3.15
C GLY A 16 -12.45 -1.06 2.73
N GLY A 17 -12.51 -1.41 1.44
CA GLY A 17 -13.38 -2.49 0.95
C GLY A 17 -14.30 -2.08 -0.20
N ASP A 18 -14.40 -0.78 -0.51
CA ASP A 18 -15.34 -0.21 -1.50
C ASP A 18 -15.12 -0.66 -2.95
N GLY A 19 -14.09 -1.47 -3.22
CA GLY A 19 -13.85 -2.01 -4.57
C GLY A 19 -13.33 -0.99 -5.59
N ILE A 20 -12.91 0.21 -5.16
CA ILE A 20 -12.48 1.30 -6.05
C ILE A 20 -10.96 1.39 -6.30
N CYS A 21 -10.12 0.81 -5.43
CA CYS A 21 -8.66 0.98 -5.52
C CYS A 21 -7.92 -0.15 -6.24
N GLY A 22 -8.48 -1.36 -6.29
CA GLY A 22 -7.88 -2.49 -7.00
C GLY A 22 -6.58 -3.04 -6.40
N LYS A 23 -6.22 -2.64 -5.17
CA LYS A 23 -4.98 -3.06 -4.47
C LYS A 23 -5.12 -4.36 -3.69
N CYS A 24 -6.36 -4.78 -3.40
CA CYS A 24 -6.67 -5.97 -2.62
C CYS A 24 -6.57 -7.27 -3.47
N ARG A 25 -5.60 -7.38 -4.40
CA ARG A 25 -5.55 -8.46 -5.40
C ARG A 25 -5.16 -9.80 -4.77
N LEU A 26 -5.72 -10.87 -5.31
CA LEU A 26 -5.41 -12.27 -5.02
C LEU A 26 -5.42 -13.07 -6.31
N ILE A 27 -4.80 -14.25 -6.28
CA ILE A 27 -4.86 -15.23 -7.36
C ILE A 27 -5.52 -16.50 -6.83
N LEU A 28 -6.64 -16.90 -7.43
CA LEU A 28 -7.29 -18.17 -7.10
C LEU A 28 -6.46 -19.33 -7.64
N LYS A 29 -6.12 -20.29 -6.78
CA LYS A 29 -5.46 -21.55 -7.16
C LYS A 29 -6.45 -22.69 -7.24
N GLU A 30 -7.31 -22.81 -6.22
CA GLU A 30 -8.26 -23.92 -6.10
C GLU A 30 -9.55 -23.46 -5.42
N GLY A 31 -10.64 -24.18 -5.71
CA GLY A 31 -11.97 -23.94 -5.14
C GLY A 31 -12.83 -22.97 -5.95
N ALA A 32 -13.98 -22.64 -5.38
CA ALA A 32 -14.99 -21.79 -6.01
C ALA A 32 -15.24 -20.52 -5.20
N VAL A 33 -15.37 -19.40 -5.91
CA VAL A 33 -15.60 -18.09 -5.34
C VAL A 33 -16.63 -17.34 -6.16
N LYS A 34 -17.43 -16.52 -5.48
CA LYS A 34 -18.33 -15.56 -6.10
C LYS A 34 -17.68 -14.19 -6.09
N VAL A 35 -17.44 -13.64 -7.28
CA VAL A 35 -16.75 -12.36 -7.46
C VAL A 35 -17.74 -11.33 -8.01
N GLU A 36 -17.71 -10.10 -7.47
CA GLU A 36 -18.45 -8.99 -8.05
C GLU A 36 -17.73 -8.42 -9.28
N PRO A 37 -18.46 -8.05 -10.35
CA PRO A 37 -17.84 -7.52 -11.56
C PRO A 37 -17.07 -6.24 -11.26
N THR A 38 -15.82 -6.19 -11.71
CA THR A 38 -14.92 -5.04 -11.52
C THR A 38 -14.27 -4.62 -12.82
N THR A 39 -14.06 -3.32 -12.99
CA THR A 39 -13.30 -2.73 -14.11
C THR A 39 -11.81 -2.58 -13.79
N LEU A 40 -11.40 -2.89 -12.56
CA LEU A 40 -10.03 -2.70 -12.08
C LEU A 40 -9.08 -3.86 -12.41
N LEU A 41 -9.61 -4.92 -13.00
CA LEU A 41 -8.86 -6.06 -13.50
C LEU A 41 -9.04 -6.15 -15.01
N THR A 42 -7.93 -6.33 -15.71
CA THR A 42 -7.93 -6.60 -17.14
C THR A 42 -8.44 -8.01 -17.43
N ARG A 43 -8.88 -8.25 -18.68
CA ARG A 43 -9.34 -9.58 -19.09
C ARG A 43 -8.26 -10.65 -18.94
N ASP A 44 -7.00 -10.30 -19.17
CA ASP A 44 -5.88 -11.24 -19.03
C ASP A 44 -5.56 -11.55 -17.57
N GLU A 45 -5.69 -10.58 -16.67
CA GLU A 45 -5.60 -10.81 -15.23
C GLU A 45 -6.71 -11.76 -14.76
N ILE A 46 -7.96 -11.52 -15.16
CA ILE A 46 -9.10 -12.39 -14.81
C ILE A 46 -8.85 -13.82 -15.31
N LYS A 47 -8.35 -13.99 -16.55
CA LYS A 47 -7.99 -15.32 -17.09
C LYS A 47 -6.87 -16.01 -16.31
N LYS A 48 -5.96 -15.25 -15.71
CA LYS A 48 -4.90 -15.76 -14.83
C LYS A 48 -5.39 -16.05 -13.40
N GLY A 49 -6.69 -15.87 -13.14
CA GLY A 49 -7.30 -16.13 -11.83
C GLY A 49 -7.19 -14.97 -10.85
N TYR A 50 -6.87 -13.76 -11.32
CA TYR A 50 -6.85 -12.59 -10.45
C TYR A 50 -8.27 -12.19 -10.03
N LEU A 51 -8.39 -11.84 -8.75
CA LEU A 51 -9.61 -11.34 -8.12
C LEU A 51 -9.30 -10.30 -7.06
N LEU A 52 -10.34 -9.61 -6.60
CA LEU A 52 -10.25 -8.62 -5.52
C LEU A 52 -10.77 -9.23 -4.22
N ALA A 53 -9.91 -9.38 -3.22
CA ALA A 53 -10.22 -9.93 -1.89
C ALA A 53 -11.39 -9.21 -1.18
N CYS A 54 -11.57 -7.92 -1.49
CA CYS A 54 -12.61 -7.07 -0.96
C CYS A 54 -13.98 -7.28 -1.62
N GLN A 55 -14.00 -7.80 -2.84
CA GLN A 55 -15.19 -7.93 -3.70
C GLN A 55 -15.45 -9.39 -4.06
N THR A 56 -14.96 -10.32 -3.23
CA THR A 56 -15.04 -11.76 -3.46
C THR A 56 -15.51 -12.46 -2.20
N LYS A 57 -16.47 -13.38 -2.37
CA LYS A 57 -16.98 -14.26 -1.32
C LYS A 57 -16.59 -15.71 -1.62
N ALA A 58 -15.99 -16.39 -0.65
CA ALA A 58 -15.71 -17.82 -0.76
C ALA A 58 -17.01 -18.63 -0.65
N GLU A 59 -17.20 -19.62 -1.53
CA GLU A 59 -18.37 -20.50 -1.50
C GLU A 59 -18.07 -21.87 -0.87
N GLY A 60 -16.83 -22.07 -0.40
CA GLY A 60 -16.36 -23.29 0.25
C GLY A 60 -14.87 -23.19 0.55
N ASP A 61 -14.21 -24.34 0.59
CA ASP A 61 -12.76 -24.41 0.74
C ASP A 61 -12.06 -23.87 -0.51
N ILE A 62 -11.16 -22.91 -0.30
CA ILE A 62 -10.43 -22.23 -1.37
C ILE A 62 -8.95 -22.14 -1.04
N VAL A 63 -8.12 -22.18 -2.08
CA VAL A 63 -6.69 -21.90 -1.99
C VAL A 63 -6.41 -20.66 -2.83
N VAL A 64 -5.86 -19.63 -2.19
CA VAL A 64 -5.54 -18.36 -2.84
C VAL A 64 -4.10 -17.98 -2.57
N GLU A 65 -3.46 -17.35 -3.55
CA GLU A 65 -2.13 -16.77 -3.42
C GLU A 65 -2.25 -15.24 -3.31
N VAL A 66 -1.53 -14.65 -2.34
CA VAL A 66 -1.38 -13.19 -2.23
C VAL A 66 -0.18 -12.75 -3.07
N PRO A 67 -0.39 -12.06 -4.20
CA PRO A 67 0.70 -11.62 -5.06
C PRO A 67 1.49 -10.50 -4.37
N PRO A 68 2.78 -10.35 -4.67
CA PRO A 68 3.67 -9.45 -3.94
C PRO A 68 3.20 -7.99 -3.93
N GLU A 69 2.56 -7.52 -4.98
CA GLU A 69 2.01 -6.15 -5.08
C GLU A 69 0.87 -5.87 -4.08
N SER A 70 0.20 -6.91 -3.60
CA SER A 70 -0.94 -6.79 -2.66
C SER A 70 -0.55 -7.13 -1.24
N ARG A 71 0.67 -7.63 -1.01
CA ARG A 71 1.20 -7.81 0.33
C ARG A 71 1.40 -6.43 0.95
N GLU A 72 1.04 -6.32 2.22
CA GLU A 72 1.42 -5.16 3.00
C GLU A 72 2.94 -5.24 3.25
N GLU A 73 3.72 -4.52 2.44
CA GLU A 73 5.10 -4.24 2.82
C GLU A 73 5.03 -3.42 4.10
N LYS A 74 5.40 -4.05 5.24
CA LYS A 74 5.68 -3.34 6.48
C LYS A 74 6.52 -2.15 6.10
N GLY A 75 5.94 -0.95 6.20
CA GLY A 75 6.59 0.27 5.78
C GLY A 75 8.00 0.24 6.34
N LYS A 76 9.00 0.12 5.46
CA LYS A 76 10.33 0.60 5.78
C LYS A 76 10.16 2.11 5.87
N ILE A 77 9.59 2.57 6.98
CA ILE A 77 9.96 3.87 7.48
C ILE A 77 11.46 3.68 7.68
N LEU A 78 12.25 4.13 6.71
CA LEU A 78 13.68 4.32 6.87
C LEU A 78 13.85 5.47 7.87
N VAL A 79 13.34 5.29 9.09
CA VAL A 79 13.87 5.99 10.24
C VAL A 79 15.30 5.49 10.33
N ASP A 80 16.24 6.43 10.44
CA ASP A 80 17.66 6.18 10.67
C ASP A 80 18.62 6.04 9.47
N LYS A 81 18.29 6.57 8.29
CA LYS A 81 19.36 7.08 7.40
C LYS A 81 19.19 8.53 6.96
N ASP A 82 17.98 8.97 6.60
CA ASP A 82 17.77 10.38 6.28
C ASP A 82 17.83 11.28 7.51
N ALA A 83 17.36 10.82 8.68
CA ALA A 83 17.52 11.54 9.95
C ALA A 83 19.00 11.84 10.29
N ARG A 84 19.93 10.96 9.92
CA ARG A 84 21.38 11.19 10.07
C ARG A 84 21.93 12.11 8.98
N ARG A 85 21.40 12.05 7.75
CA ARG A 85 21.75 12.95 6.63
C ARG A 85 21.42 14.42 6.93
N PHE A 86 20.41 14.67 7.77
CA PHE A 86 20.07 16.01 8.26
C PHE A 86 21.04 16.59 9.31
N ARG A 87 21.97 15.80 9.90
CA ARG A 87 23.03 16.38 10.76
C ARG A 87 24.07 17.18 9.97
N GLY A 88 24.27 16.85 8.69
CA GLY A 88 25.27 17.50 7.82
C GLY A 88 24.78 18.76 7.10
N LEU A 89 23.49 19.11 7.22
CA LEU A 89 22.91 20.32 6.61
C LEU A 89 23.18 21.60 7.43
N TYR A 90 23.93 21.50 8.52
CA TYR A 90 24.39 22.63 9.35
C TYR A 90 25.87 22.97 9.11
N ALA A 91 26.30 23.02 7.85
CA ALA A 91 27.12 24.17 7.46
C ALA A 91 26.10 25.25 7.08
N PRO A 92 26.22 26.51 7.55
CA PRO A 92 25.25 27.55 7.20
C PRO A 92 25.15 27.62 5.68
N LEU A 93 24.03 27.15 5.13
CA LEU A 93 23.76 27.24 3.70
C LEU A 93 23.67 28.72 3.37
N LYS A 94 24.77 29.30 2.87
CA LYS A 94 24.75 30.60 2.22
C LYS A 94 23.96 30.45 0.92
N GLY A 95 22.65 30.65 0.98
CA GLY A 95 21.77 30.71 -0.18
C GLY A 95 20.42 30.04 0.04
N LYS A 96 19.38 30.60 -0.58
CA LYS A 96 18.03 30.01 -0.59
C LYS A 96 18.04 28.73 -1.42
N VAL A 97 17.76 27.59 -0.79
CA VAL A 97 17.54 26.32 -1.50
C VAL A 97 16.13 26.35 -2.07
N TYR A 98 16.01 26.23 -3.39
CA TYR A 98 14.72 26.23 -4.08
C TYR A 98 14.17 24.80 -4.16
N PHE A 99 12.96 24.57 -3.66
CA PHE A 99 12.26 23.31 -3.83
C PHE A 99 11.27 23.42 -5.00
N LYS A 100 11.10 22.34 -5.76
CA LYS A 100 10.15 22.28 -6.89
C LYS A 100 8.70 22.55 -6.46
N TYR A 101 8.37 22.19 -5.22
CA TYR A 101 7.12 22.54 -4.57
C TYR A 101 7.47 23.37 -3.36
N ASP A 102 6.91 24.57 -3.26
CA ASP A 102 7.09 25.48 -2.14
C ASP A 102 6.17 25.02 -1.01
N PRO A 103 6.68 24.35 0.05
CA PRO A 103 5.80 23.83 1.08
C PRO A 103 5.22 25.00 1.89
N LEU A 104 3.89 25.05 2.00
CA LEU A 104 3.15 26.07 2.76
C LEU A 104 3.55 26.18 4.24
N VAL A 105 4.27 25.18 4.77
CA VAL A 105 4.69 25.12 6.17
C VAL A 105 6.22 24.98 6.24
N GLN A 106 6.86 25.89 6.97
CA GLN A 106 8.29 25.86 7.27
C GLN A 106 8.50 25.64 8.78
N LYS A 107 9.48 24.80 9.12
CA LYS A 107 9.82 24.52 10.51
C LYS A 107 10.83 25.55 11.00
N MET A 108 10.38 26.52 11.79
CA MET A 108 11.25 27.52 12.42
C MET A 108 11.75 27.00 13.77
N TYR A 109 13.06 26.99 13.95
CA TYR A 109 13.69 26.70 15.24
C TYR A 109 14.09 28.02 15.89
N LEU A 110 13.55 28.31 17.07
CA LEU A 110 13.94 29.45 17.90
C LEU A 110 15.03 28.99 18.86
N SER A 111 16.16 29.68 18.86
CA SER A 111 17.21 29.49 19.87
C SER A 111 16.83 30.28 21.14
N PRO A 112 17.05 29.75 22.35
CA PRO A 112 16.95 30.54 23.57
C PRO A 112 17.96 31.70 23.54
N LEU A 113 17.53 32.86 24.03
CA LEU A 113 18.35 34.07 24.23
C LEU A 113 19.50 33.84 25.21
#